data_AF-A0A8T5L1T5-F1
#
_entry.id   AF-A0A8T5L1T5-F1
#
_cell.length_a   1.000
_cell.length_b   1.000
_cell.length_c   1.000
_cell.angle_alpha   90.00
_cell.angle_beta   90.00
_cell.angle_gamma   90.00
#
_symmetry.space_group_name_H-M   'P 1'
#
loop_
_entity.id
_entity.type
_entity.pdbx_description
1 polymer ?
#
loop_
_entity_poly.entity_id
_entity_poly.type
_entity_poly.pdbx_seq_one_letter_code
_entity_poly.pdbx_strand_id
1 'polypeptide(L)'
;MEKTILVVEDNLEFIEGSITYFRSTGNIEAVYAENYGKATYLLEALKKDEGADPDLVYISGAIIDCFFPERKLSFIKDVSLGKYAVEKMALSDPRESKIVEGLKVLKEYVDLEDPDMMNYARFLVNESSRSYDDISQNPIFLAIKQVSILDGPEKEVATLAAKQSLGLSYNEKNTPKDYYGALMKAMEESEANQPLGILVAERASELDIPFILATSTYHHDILTQPIQDYASRNEWTLVDCGPNKEDDKASPEFWERAFRELEKKLR
;
A
#
# COMPACT_ATOMS: atom_id res chain seq x y z
N MET A 1 -1.40 21.11 -28.59
CA MET A 1 -0.20 20.88 -27.78
C MET A 1 0.08 19.39 -27.85
N GLU A 2 1.33 19.00 -28.04
CA GLU A 2 1.72 17.59 -27.99
C GLU A 2 1.54 17.09 -26.55
N LYS A 3 0.90 15.93 -26.36
CA LYS A 3 0.64 15.40 -25.01
C LYS A 3 1.93 14.83 -24.45
N THR A 4 2.37 15.29 -23.28
CA THR A 4 3.48 14.67 -22.55
C THR A 4 2.95 13.78 -21.45
N ILE A 5 3.41 12.53 -21.37
CA ILE A 5 3.05 11.58 -20.32
C ILE A 5 4.18 11.47 -19.29
N LEU A 6 3.84 11.53 -18.01
CA LEU A 6 4.76 11.20 -16.93
C LEU A 6 4.74 9.69 -16.70
N VAL A 7 5.91 9.06 -16.73
CA VAL A 7 6.09 7.66 -16.33
C VAL A 7 6.87 7.65 -15.02
N VAL A 8 6.24 7.15 -13.96
CA VAL A 8 6.92 6.92 -12.69
C VAL A 8 7.26 5.44 -12.61
N GLU A 9 8.55 5.16 -12.56
CA GLU A 9 9.11 3.81 -12.59
C GLU A 9 9.73 3.54 -11.22
N ASP A 10 9.36 2.44 -10.58
CA ASP A 10 9.82 2.10 -9.24
C ASP A 10 11.06 1.20 -9.24
N ASN A 11 11.54 0.80 -10.43
CA ASN A 11 12.80 0.10 -10.62
C ASN A 11 13.78 0.90 -11.50
N LEU A 12 14.89 1.34 -10.90
CA LEU A 12 15.91 2.14 -11.57
C LEU A 12 16.46 1.48 -12.85
N GLU A 13 16.57 0.15 -12.89
CA GLU A 13 17.08 -0.60 -14.05
C GLU A 13 16.15 -0.51 -15.26
N PHE A 14 14.87 -0.23 -15.04
CA PHE A 14 13.85 -0.22 -16.10
C PHE A 14 13.53 1.18 -16.62
N ILE A 15 14.02 2.24 -15.96
CA ILE A 15 13.77 3.63 -16.40
C ILE A 15 14.18 3.85 -17.85
N GLU A 16 15.38 3.43 -18.25
CA GLU A 16 15.86 3.62 -19.63
C GLU A 16 15.03 2.81 -20.64
N GLY A 17 14.59 1.62 -20.25
CA GLY A 17 13.69 0.77 -21.05
C GLY A 17 12.33 1.43 -21.24
N SER A 18 11.71 1.90 -20.15
CA SER A 18 10.45 2.64 -20.14
C SER A 18 10.57 3.91 -20.99
N ILE A 19 11.66 4.67 -20.87
CA ILE A 19 11.93 5.83 -21.73
C ILE A 19 11.99 5.43 -23.21
N THR A 20 12.75 4.40 -23.53
CA THR A 20 12.95 3.97 -24.91
C THR A 20 11.64 3.51 -25.55
N TYR A 21 10.86 2.72 -24.80
CA TYR A 21 9.55 2.24 -25.22
C TYR A 21 8.60 3.41 -25.48
N PHE A 22 8.39 4.27 -24.49
CA PHE A 22 7.37 5.31 -24.59
C PHE A 22 7.74 6.47 -25.51
N ARG A 23 9.03 6.77 -25.72
CA ARG A 23 9.46 7.76 -26.74
C ARG A 23 9.02 7.37 -28.15
N SER A 24 8.84 6.08 -28.42
CA SER A 24 8.28 5.62 -29.71
C SER A 24 6.77 5.88 -29.83
N THR A 25 6.10 6.18 -28.71
CA THR A 25 4.64 6.36 -28.62
C THR A 25 4.21 7.82 -28.40
N GLY A 26 5.11 8.70 -27.96
CA GLY A 26 4.84 10.12 -27.76
C GLY A 26 5.90 10.83 -26.92
N ASN A 27 5.62 12.08 -26.53
CA ASN A 27 6.47 12.82 -25.59
C ASN A 27 6.29 12.23 -24.20
N ILE A 28 7.41 11.94 -23.55
CA ILE A 28 7.41 11.39 -22.20
C ILE A 28 8.50 11.97 -21.32
N GLU A 29 8.14 12.12 -20.06
CA GLU A 29 9.05 12.34 -18.95
C GLU A 29 9.05 11.10 -18.08
N ALA A 30 10.22 10.54 -17.78
CA ALA A 30 10.32 9.40 -16.87
C ALA A 30 11.07 9.79 -15.60
N VAL A 31 10.55 9.36 -14.46
CA VAL A 31 11.11 9.64 -13.14
C VAL A 31 11.14 8.36 -12.30
N TYR A 32 12.23 8.18 -11.56
CA TYR A 32 12.33 7.13 -10.57
C TYR A 32 11.39 7.42 -9.39
N ALA A 33 10.61 6.45 -8.92
CA ALA A 33 9.62 6.63 -7.86
C ALA A 33 10.23 7.15 -6.55
N GLU A 34 11.46 6.75 -6.21
CA GLU A 34 12.15 7.29 -5.03
C GLU A 34 12.54 8.77 -5.16
N ASN A 35 12.55 9.32 -6.38
CA ASN A 35 12.58 10.76 -6.60
C ASN A 35 11.17 11.36 -6.63
N TYR A 36 10.38 11.01 -5.60
CA TYR A 36 9.01 11.47 -5.39
C TYR A 36 8.87 12.99 -5.57
N GLY A 37 9.80 13.78 -5.01
CA GLY A 37 9.78 15.24 -5.13
C GLY A 37 9.87 15.75 -6.57
N LYS A 38 10.65 15.08 -7.44
CA LYS A 38 10.69 15.41 -8.88
C LYS A 38 9.38 15.02 -9.56
N ALA A 39 8.84 13.84 -9.26
CA ALA A 39 7.57 13.39 -9.84
C ALA A 39 6.43 14.36 -9.51
N THR A 40 6.29 14.77 -8.25
CA THR A 40 5.27 15.75 -7.84
C THR A 40 5.52 17.13 -8.42
N TYR A 41 6.78 17.58 -8.49
CA TYR A 41 7.12 18.85 -9.14
C TYR A 41 6.69 18.88 -10.61
N LEU A 42 6.91 17.80 -11.36
CA LEU A 42 6.48 17.70 -12.76
C LEU A 42 4.95 17.69 -12.91
N LEU A 43 4.23 17.06 -11.99
CA LEU A 43 2.76 17.14 -11.95
C LEU A 43 2.28 18.57 -11.64
N GLU A 44 2.94 19.27 -10.73
CA GLU A 44 2.58 20.62 -10.27
C GLU A 44 2.94 21.74 -11.23
N ALA A 45 3.87 21.51 -12.16
CA ALA A 45 4.25 22.44 -13.21
C ALA A 45 3.04 23.01 -14.00
N LEU A 46 1.88 22.37 -13.87
CA LEU A 46 0.59 22.74 -14.46
C LEU A 46 -0.18 23.86 -13.75
N LYS A 47 0.13 24.23 -12.49
CA LYS A 47 -0.76 25.10 -11.69
C LYS A 47 -0.44 26.60 -11.69
N LYS A 48 0.47 27.08 -12.54
CA LYS A 48 0.70 28.53 -12.70
C LYS A 48 0.25 29.02 -14.07
N ASP A 49 -1.06 29.14 -14.22
CA ASP A 49 -1.61 30.16 -15.11
C ASP A 49 -1.18 31.55 -14.60
N GLU A 50 -0.72 32.39 -15.52
CA GLU A 50 -0.06 33.69 -15.32
C GLU A 50 1.45 33.63 -14.95
N GLY A 51 2.25 33.02 -15.83
CA GLY A 51 3.71 33.21 -15.86
C GLY A 51 4.55 31.94 -15.84
N ALA A 52 3.97 30.78 -16.13
CA ALA A 52 4.73 29.54 -16.28
C ALA A 52 5.88 29.71 -17.28
N ASP A 53 7.06 29.29 -16.85
CA ASP A 53 8.27 29.21 -17.65
C ASP A 53 7.95 28.48 -18.98
N PRO A 54 8.22 29.08 -20.16
CA PRO A 54 7.96 28.45 -21.45
C PRO A 54 8.74 27.13 -21.64
N ASP A 55 9.73 26.84 -20.81
CA ASP A 55 10.48 25.59 -20.80
C ASP A 55 9.84 24.49 -19.91
N LEU A 56 8.72 24.77 -19.21
CA LEU A 56 8.04 23.77 -18.37
C LEU A 56 7.21 22.79 -19.22
N VAL A 57 7.49 21.50 -19.01
CA VAL A 57 6.81 20.39 -19.68
C VAL A 57 5.40 20.21 -19.11
N TYR A 58 4.38 20.34 -19.97
CA TYR A 58 2.98 20.10 -19.62
C TYR A 58 2.66 18.60 -19.55
N ILE A 59 2.45 18.06 -18.35
CA ILE A 59 2.03 16.66 -18.16
C ILE A 59 0.53 16.51 -18.42
N SER A 60 0.16 15.78 -19.48
CA SER A 60 -1.23 15.51 -19.85
C SER A 60 -1.84 14.32 -19.09
N GLY A 61 -0.99 13.42 -18.59
CA GLY A 61 -1.40 12.24 -17.83
C GLY A 61 -0.19 11.48 -17.30
N ALA A 62 -0.44 10.47 -16.45
CA ALA A 62 0.63 9.71 -15.82
C ALA A 62 0.40 8.18 -15.85
N ILE A 63 1.48 7.42 -15.97
CA ILE A 63 1.52 5.99 -15.65
C ILE A 63 2.46 5.84 -14.46
N ILE A 64 1.97 5.25 -13.38
CA ILE A 64 2.65 5.27 -12.09
C ILE A 64 2.84 3.83 -11.61
N ASP A 65 4.07 3.31 -11.66
CA ASP A 65 4.39 2.08 -10.94
C ASP A 65 4.36 2.34 -9.44
N CYS A 66 3.72 1.43 -8.72
CA CYS A 66 3.47 1.54 -7.30
C CYS A 66 4.18 0.49 -6.47
N PHE A 67 4.66 -0.60 -7.08
CA PHE A 67 5.22 -1.69 -6.28
C PHE A 67 6.00 -2.75 -7.07
N PHE A 68 7.13 -3.12 -6.47
CA PHE A 68 8.00 -4.20 -6.92
C PHE A 68 8.52 -5.03 -5.73
N PRO A 69 8.29 -6.36 -5.71
CA PRO A 69 8.86 -7.26 -4.72
C PRO A 69 10.28 -7.63 -5.18
N GLU A 70 11.25 -7.38 -4.30
CA GLU A 70 12.69 -7.64 -4.35
C GLU A 70 13.47 -7.28 -5.64
N ARG A 71 14.47 -6.37 -5.50
CA ARG A 71 15.90 -6.64 -5.83
C ARG A 71 16.86 -5.52 -5.40
N LYS A 72 17.80 -5.88 -4.51
CA LYS A 72 19.21 -5.46 -4.29
C LYS A 72 19.68 -4.00 -4.36
N LEU A 73 18.87 -3.04 -4.79
CA LEU A 73 19.30 -1.68 -5.10
C LEU A 73 18.37 -0.61 -4.52
N SER A 74 17.61 -0.91 -3.45
CA SER A 74 17.13 0.17 -2.59
C SER A 74 18.37 0.82 -1.94
N PHE A 75 18.90 1.83 -2.61
CA PHE A 75 20.03 2.63 -2.14
C PHE A 75 19.61 3.52 -0.95
N ILE A 76 18.30 3.66 -0.73
CA ILE A 76 17.72 4.51 0.30
C ILE A 76 17.41 3.66 1.53
N LYS A 77 18.28 3.79 2.54
CA LYS A 77 18.03 3.24 3.88
C LYS A 77 16.87 3.92 4.62
N ASP A 78 16.48 5.11 4.17
CA ASP A 78 15.37 5.86 4.76
C ASP A 78 14.03 5.43 4.16
N VAL A 79 13.33 4.59 4.91
CA VAL A 79 11.99 4.09 4.55
C VAL A 79 10.86 4.98 5.07
N SER A 80 11.16 6.17 5.62
CA SER A 80 10.14 7.02 6.27
C SER A 80 8.98 7.40 5.36
N LEU A 81 9.25 7.70 4.09
CA LEU A 81 8.20 8.01 3.10
C LEU A 81 7.37 6.77 2.75
N GLY A 82 8.00 5.60 2.61
CA GLY A 82 7.30 4.33 2.43
C GLY A 82 6.39 4.00 3.61
N LYS A 83 6.88 4.18 4.85
CA LYS A 83 6.08 4.02 6.08
C LYS A 83 4.88 4.94 6.08
N TYR A 84 5.08 6.22 5.74
CA TYR A 84 4.00 7.19 5.63
C TYR A 84 2.94 6.77 4.60
N ALA A 85 3.36 6.26 3.44
CA ALA A 85 2.44 5.73 2.43
C ALA A 85 1.63 4.53 2.96
N VAL A 86 2.28 3.58 3.64
CA VAL A 86 1.60 2.41 4.23
C VAL A 86 0.63 2.82 5.34
N GLU A 87 1.03 3.74 6.22
CA GLU A 87 0.17 4.28 7.27
C GLU A 87 -1.07 4.97 6.69
N LYS A 88 -0.91 5.76 5.62
CA LYS A 88 -2.03 6.36 4.90
C LYS A 88 -2.99 5.31 4.35
N MET A 89 -2.47 4.28 3.67
CA MET A 89 -3.30 3.21 3.13
C MET A 89 -4.07 2.49 4.25
N ALA A 90 -3.40 2.18 5.37
CA ALA A 90 -4.00 1.53 6.53
C ALA A 90 -5.09 2.40 7.18
N LEU A 91 -4.87 3.71 7.33
CA LEU A 91 -5.83 4.64 7.92
C LEU A 91 -7.10 4.79 7.07
N SER A 92 -6.98 4.66 5.75
CA SER A 92 -8.13 4.70 4.84
C SER A 92 -8.96 3.41 4.82
N ASP A 93 -8.43 2.32 5.37
CA ASP A 93 -9.07 1.02 5.35
C ASP A 93 -10.03 0.90 6.56
N PRO A 94 -11.35 0.88 6.34
CA PRO A 94 -12.31 0.86 7.45
C PRO A 94 -12.22 -0.42 8.28
N ARG A 95 -11.76 -1.53 7.67
CA ARG A 95 -11.60 -2.80 8.38
C ARG A 95 -10.32 -2.77 9.20
N GLU A 96 -9.20 -2.37 8.60
CA GLU A 96 -7.92 -2.29 9.34
C GLU A 96 -7.99 -1.26 10.46
N SER A 97 -8.62 -0.10 10.23
CA SER A 97 -8.80 0.93 11.26
C SER A 97 -9.48 0.36 12.52
N LYS A 98 -10.57 -0.39 12.37
CA LYS A 98 -11.24 -1.07 13.49
C LYS A 98 -10.36 -2.13 14.15
N ILE A 99 -9.58 -2.86 13.35
CA ILE A 99 -8.63 -3.86 13.88
C ILE A 99 -7.57 -3.17 14.74
N VAL A 100 -6.90 -2.15 14.22
CA VAL A 100 -5.87 -1.38 14.93
C VAL A 100 -6.41 -0.74 16.20
N GLU A 101 -7.62 -0.18 16.17
CA GLU A 101 -8.28 0.36 17.35
C GLU A 101 -8.55 -0.72 18.39
N GLY A 102 -9.13 -1.86 17.99
CA GLY A 102 -9.37 -2.96 18.93
C GLY A 102 -8.09 -3.57 19.51
N LEU A 103 -7.03 -3.69 18.70
CA LEU A 103 -5.71 -4.12 19.17
C LEU A 103 -5.11 -3.14 20.19
N LYS A 104 -5.29 -1.82 20.00
CA LYS A 104 -4.86 -0.81 20.97
C LYS A 104 -5.55 -0.95 22.32
N VAL A 105 -6.79 -1.42 22.35
CA VAL A 105 -7.48 -1.71 23.62
C VAL A 105 -6.98 -3.04 24.21
N LEU A 106 -6.80 -4.06 23.37
CA LEU A 106 -6.42 -5.40 23.82
C LEU A 106 -4.98 -5.50 24.35
N LYS A 107 -4.04 -4.72 23.80
CA LYS A 107 -2.63 -4.68 24.27
C LYS A 107 -2.49 -4.29 25.75
N GLU A 108 -3.50 -3.63 26.32
CA GLU A 108 -3.52 -3.27 27.74
C GLU A 108 -3.70 -4.50 28.63
N TYR A 109 -4.10 -5.64 28.07
CA TYR A 109 -4.50 -6.85 28.82
C TYR A 109 -3.74 -8.11 28.45
N VAL A 110 -3.13 -8.17 27.26
CA VAL A 110 -2.32 -9.30 26.80
C VAL A 110 -1.04 -8.82 26.14
N ASP A 111 -0.07 -9.71 26.03
CA ASP A 111 1.14 -9.50 25.25
C ASP A 111 0.87 -9.74 23.77
N LEU A 112 0.94 -8.66 22.97
CA LEU A 112 0.80 -8.72 21.52
C LEU A 112 2.14 -8.88 20.81
N GLU A 113 3.28 -8.91 21.52
CA GLU A 113 4.57 -9.26 20.94
C GLU A 113 4.67 -10.77 20.66
N ASP A 114 3.85 -11.60 21.33
CA ASP A 114 3.65 -13.02 20.99
C ASP A 114 2.94 -13.16 19.62
N PRO A 115 3.56 -13.79 18.61
CA PRO A 115 3.00 -13.87 17.25
C PRO A 115 1.68 -14.63 17.15
N ASP A 116 1.48 -15.68 17.95
CA ASP A 116 0.21 -16.42 17.95
C ASP A 116 -0.88 -15.57 18.58
N MET A 117 -0.56 -14.88 19.69
CA MET A 117 -1.49 -13.98 20.35
C MET A 117 -1.89 -12.83 19.42
N MET A 118 -0.95 -12.26 18.65
CA MET A 118 -1.28 -11.24 17.66
C MET A 118 -2.28 -11.75 16.61
N ASN A 119 -2.08 -12.96 16.07
CA ASN A 119 -3.03 -13.56 15.12
C ASN A 119 -4.42 -13.80 15.74
N TYR A 120 -4.46 -14.31 16.97
CA TYR A 120 -5.70 -14.53 17.71
C TYR A 120 -6.41 -13.22 18.08
N ALA A 121 -5.65 -12.20 18.42
CA ALA A 121 -6.13 -10.86 18.71
C ALA A 121 -6.78 -10.24 17.46
N ARG A 122 -6.10 -10.28 16.31
CA ARG A 122 -6.66 -9.81 15.02
C ARG A 122 -7.95 -10.54 14.67
N PHE A 123 -7.99 -11.86 14.85
CA PHE A 123 -9.21 -12.66 14.68
C PHE A 123 -10.35 -12.20 15.60
N LEU A 124 -10.10 -12.11 16.90
CA LEU A 124 -11.09 -11.69 17.89
C LEU A 124 -11.63 -10.29 17.59
N VAL A 125 -10.76 -9.32 17.30
CA VAL A 125 -11.16 -7.94 17.02
C VAL A 125 -12.03 -7.88 15.77
N ASN A 126 -11.65 -8.59 14.72
CA ASN A 126 -12.42 -8.65 13.48
C ASN A 126 -13.80 -9.26 13.69
N GLU A 127 -13.92 -10.38 14.41
CA GLU A 127 -15.23 -10.98 14.71
C GLU A 127 -16.07 -10.09 15.64
N SER A 128 -15.42 -9.42 16.59
CA SER A 128 -16.09 -8.49 17.51
C SER A 128 -16.68 -7.30 16.77
N SER A 129 -15.92 -6.67 15.87
CA SER A 129 -16.35 -5.49 15.12
C SER A 129 -17.50 -5.74 14.15
N ARG A 130 -17.85 -7.02 13.89
CA ARG A 130 -19.06 -7.41 13.16
C ARG A 130 -20.31 -7.45 14.04
N SER A 131 -20.13 -7.66 15.34
CA SER A 131 -21.20 -7.95 16.29
C SER A 131 -21.40 -6.84 17.32
N TYR A 132 -20.40 -5.97 17.50
CA TYR A 132 -20.38 -4.92 18.51
C TYR A 132 -19.80 -3.63 17.91
N ASP A 133 -20.37 -2.49 18.30
CA ASP A 133 -19.83 -1.17 17.96
C ASP A 133 -18.56 -0.85 18.77
N ASP A 134 -18.38 -1.49 19.92
CA ASP A 134 -17.22 -1.37 20.82
C ASP A 134 -16.75 -2.76 21.26
N ILE A 135 -15.48 -3.10 20.98
CA ILE A 135 -14.87 -4.38 21.36
C ILE A 135 -14.89 -4.61 22.87
N SER A 136 -14.92 -3.54 23.67
CA SER A 136 -14.97 -3.63 25.13
C SER A 136 -16.23 -4.32 25.65
N GLN A 137 -17.27 -4.41 24.80
CA GLN A 137 -18.52 -5.12 25.10
C GLN A 137 -18.46 -6.61 24.77
N ASN A 138 -17.42 -7.08 24.07
CA ASN A 138 -17.30 -8.50 23.74
C ASN A 138 -17.09 -9.33 25.03
N PRO A 139 -17.88 -10.39 25.29
CA PRO A 139 -17.74 -11.21 26.49
C PRO A 139 -16.37 -11.87 26.66
N ILE A 140 -15.73 -12.29 25.55
CA ILE A 140 -14.37 -12.86 25.56
C ILE A 140 -13.37 -11.78 25.97
N PHE A 141 -13.52 -10.57 25.44
CA PHE A 141 -12.68 -9.43 25.82
C PHE A 141 -12.81 -9.11 27.31
N LEU A 142 -14.04 -9.07 27.84
CA LEU A 142 -14.29 -8.83 29.26
C LEU A 142 -13.66 -9.91 30.15
N ALA A 143 -13.72 -11.17 29.73
CA ALA A 143 -13.07 -12.27 30.45
C ALA A 143 -11.54 -12.11 30.46
N ILE A 144 -10.92 -11.80 29.32
CA ILE A 144 -9.46 -11.55 29.22
C ILE A 144 -9.05 -10.39 30.12
N LYS A 145 -9.80 -9.28 30.08
CA LYS A 145 -9.58 -8.12 30.94
C LYS A 145 -9.61 -8.50 32.42
N GLN A 146 -10.58 -9.32 32.83
CA GLN A 146 -10.73 -9.72 34.23
C GLN A 146 -9.58 -10.61 34.70
N VAL A 147 -9.09 -11.52 33.85
CA VAL A 147 -7.90 -12.34 34.14
C VAL A 147 -6.65 -11.45 34.23
N SER A 148 -6.48 -10.52 33.29
CA SER A 148 -5.34 -9.58 33.28
C SER A 148 -5.25 -8.71 34.53
N ILE A 149 -6.38 -8.21 35.05
CA ILE A 149 -6.41 -7.44 36.30
C ILE A 149 -5.89 -8.26 37.49
N LEU A 150 -6.10 -9.58 37.48
CA LEU A 150 -5.62 -10.48 38.53
C LEU A 150 -4.16 -10.89 38.35
N ASP A 151 -3.69 -10.94 37.11
CA ASP A 151 -2.35 -11.35 36.72
C ASP A 151 -1.28 -10.29 37.02
N GLY A 152 -1.65 -9.01 36.94
CA GLY A 152 -0.72 -7.90 37.17
C GLY A 152 -0.08 -7.39 35.88
N PRO A 153 0.97 -6.55 35.99
CA PRO A 153 1.51 -5.82 34.84
C PRO A 153 2.20 -6.69 33.78
N GLU A 154 2.66 -7.89 34.14
CA GLU A 154 3.37 -8.82 33.25
C GLU A 154 2.46 -9.54 32.25
N LYS A 155 1.15 -9.69 32.55
CA LYS A 155 0.11 -10.23 31.64
C LYS A 155 0.38 -11.65 31.09
N GLU A 156 1.30 -12.41 31.67
CA GLU A 156 1.68 -13.75 31.17
C GLU A 156 0.51 -14.75 31.26
N VAL A 157 -0.17 -14.83 32.40
CA VAL A 157 -1.31 -15.74 32.62
C VAL A 157 -2.49 -15.31 31.75
N ALA A 158 -2.73 -14.00 31.64
CA ALA A 158 -3.79 -13.46 30.80
C ALA A 158 -3.56 -13.79 29.31
N THR A 159 -2.33 -13.66 28.84
CA THR A 159 -1.93 -14.00 27.47
C THR A 159 -2.11 -15.49 27.20
N LEU A 160 -1.63 -16.35 28.11
CA LEU A 160 -1.78 -17.80 27.97
C LEU A 160 -3.26 -18.23 27.98
N ALA A 161 -4.06 -17.68 28.89
CA ALA A 161 -5.49 -17.96 28.97
C ALA A 161 -6.25 -17.50 27.71
N ALA A 162 -5.89 -16.32 27.19
CA ALA A 162 -6.42 -15.79 25.94
C ALA A 162 -6.07 -16.71 24.76
N LYS A 163 -4.80 -17.10 24.61
CA LYS A 163 -4.35 -18.03 23.55
C LYS A 163 -5.10 -19.36 23.59
N GLN A 164 -5.26 -19.95 24.77
CA GLN A 164 -6.01 -21.21 24.92
C GLN A 164 -7.48 -21.06 24.54
N SER A 165 -8.12 -19.98 24.99
CA SER A 165 -9.54 -19.73 24.73
C SER A 165 -9.80 -19.44 23.25
N LEU A 166 -9.00 -18.55 22.65
CA LEU A 166 -9.15 -18.11 21.27
C LEU A 166 -8.72 -19.20 20.29
N GLY A 167 -7.67 -19.96 20.61
CA GLY A 167 -7.17 -21.05 19.76
C GLY A 167 -8.21 -22.13 19.46
N LEU A 168 -9.21 -22.33 20.33
CA LEU A 168 -10.33 -23.26 20.06
C LEU A 168 -11.30 -22.76 18.98
N SER A 169 -11.39 -21.44 18.82
CA SER A 169 -12.29 -20.79 17.85
C SER A 169 -11.55 -20.25 16.62
N TYR A 170 -10.22 -20.23 16.67
CA TYR A 170 -9.39 -19.63 15.64
C TYR A 170 -9.54 -20.36 14.31
N ASN A 171 -9.74 -19.59 13.25
CA ASN A 171 -9.75 -20.10 11.89
C ASN A 171 -8.89 -19.20 11.01
N GLU A 172 -7.69 -19.66 10.71
CA GLU A 172 -6.71 -18.95 9.89
C GLU A 172 -7.29 -18.46 8.55
N LYS A 173 -8.19 -19.22 7.92
CA LYS A 173 -8.80 -18.84 6.63
C LYS A 173 -9.72 -17.62 6.76
N ASN A 174 -10.30 -17.41 7.93
CA ASN A 174 -11.23 -16.32 8.21
C ASN A 174 -10.54 -15.14 8.93
N THR A 175 -9.34 -15.33 9.44
CA THR A 175 -8.56 -14.29 10.10
C THR A 175 -8.10 -13.26 9.07
N PRO A 176 -8.33 -11.95 9.31
CA PRO A 176 -7.73 -10.93 8.48
C PRO A 176 -6.21 -11.02 8.55
N LYS A 177 -5.59 -11.23 7.39
CA LYS A 177 -4.14 -11.09 7.25
C LYS A 177 -3.71 -9.66 7.62
N ASP A 178 -2.51 -9.53 8.16
CA ASP A 178 -1.90 -8.22 8.40
C ASP A 178 -1.14 -7.76 7.15
N TYR A 179 -1.87 -7.36 6.13
CA TYR A 179 -1.29 -6.92 4.85
C TYR A 179 -0.37 -5.72 5.02
N TYR A 180 -0.77 -4.75 5.84
CA TYR A 180 -0.01 -3.52 6.08
C TYR A 180 1.25 -3.79 6.91
N GLY A 181 1.15 -4.61 7.97
CA GLY A 181 2.30 -5.04 8.75
C GLY A 181 3.29 -5.88 7.92
N ALA A 182 2.79 -6.76 7.05
CA ALA A 182 3.62 -7.54 6.13
C ALA A 182 4.38 -6.64 5.14
N LEU A 183 3.72 -5.67 4.52
CA LEU A 183 4.36 -4.70 3.62
C LEU A 183 5.37 -3.82 4.36
N MET A 184 5.04 -3.34 5.57
CA MET A 184 5.94 -2.58 6.42
C MET A 184 7.24 -3.33 6.70
N LYS A 185 7.11 -4.59 7.13
CA LYS A 185 8.23 -5.48 7.43
C LYS A 185 9.08 -5.75 6.19
N ALA A 186 8.44 -6.09 5.07
CA ALA A 186 9.15 -6.36 3.81
C ALA A 186 9.95 -5.13 3.33
N MET A 187 9.44 -3.91 3.50
CA MET A 187 10.21 -2.68 3.21
C MET A 187 11.41 -2.52 4.16
N GLU A 188 11.22 -2.72 5.47
CA GLU A 188 12.30 -2.60 6.46
C GLU A 188 13.42 -3.63 6.25
N GLU A 189 13.05 -4.83 5.82
CA GLU A 189 13.97 -5.92 5.47
C GLU A 189 14.54 -5.79 4.05
N SER A 190 14.15 -4.75 3.31
CA SER A 190 14.53 -4.51 1.91
C SER A 190 14.11 -5.62 0.94
N GLU A 191 13.09 -6.39 1.31
CA GLU A 191 12.44 -7.42 0.48
C GLU A 191 11.42 -6.80 -0.49
N ALA A 192 11.01 -5.55 -0.28
CA ALA A 192 10.10 -4.81 -1.14
C ALA A 192 10.50 -3.34 -1.29
N ASN A 193 10.19 -2.75 -2.45
CA ASN A 193 10.33 -1.31 -2.66
C ASN A 193 9.30 -0.52 -1.84
N GLN A 194 9.62 0.75 -1.59
CA GLN A 194 8.67 1.67 -0.97
C GLN A 194 7.52 1.96 -1.95
N PRO A 195 6.24 1.92 -1.54
CA PRO A 195 5.09 2.11 -2.43
C PRO A 195 4.84 3.60 -2.75
N LEU A 196 5.89 4.32 -3.13
CA LEU A 196 5.88 5.78 -3.31
C LEU A 196 5.00 6.23 -4.48
N GLY A 197 4.74 5.33 -5.44
CA GLY A 197 3.74 5.57 -6.49
C GLY A 197 2.36 5.93 -5.94
N ILE A 198 1.98 5.43 -4.75
CA ILE A 198 0.74 5.82 -4.08
C ILE A 198 0.69 7.33 -3.81
N LEU A 199 1.79 7.91 -3.31
CA LEU A 199 1.85 9.34 -3.00
C LEU A 199 1.81 10.19 -4.29
N VAL A 200 2.46 9.72 -5.36
CA VAL A 200 2.39 10.37 -6.67
C VAL A 200 0.96 10.32 -7.23
N ALA A 201 0.27 9.19 -7.08
CA ALA A 201 -1.10 8.98 -7.54
C ALA A 201 -2.10 9.88 -6.80
N GLU A 202 -1.96 10.01 -5.47
CA GLU A 202 -2.73 10.99 -4.71
C GLU A 202 -2.52 12.40 -5.28
N ARG A 203 -1.27 12.78 -5.53
CA ARG A 203 -0.97 14.10 -6.07
C ARG A 203 -1.55 14.33 -7.46
N ALA A 204 -1.47 13.33 -8.34
CA ALA A 204 -2.10 13.38 -9.66
C ALA A 204 -3.62 13.53 -9.54
N SER A 205 -4.25 12.78 -8.62
CA SER A 205 -5.68 12.86 -8.33
C SER A 205 -6.09 14.24 -7.82
N GLU A 206 -5.33 14.84 -6.89
CA GLU A 206 -5.58 16.20 -6.35
C GLU A 206 -5.46 17.31 -7.41
N LEU A 207 -4.72 17.04 -8.49
CA LEU A 207 -4.48 17.96 -9.59
C LEU A 207 -5.39 17.68 -10.79
N ASP A 208 -6.33 16.74 -10.67
CA ASP A 208 -7.22 16.29 -11.75
C ASP A 208 -6.45 15.83 -13.00
N ILE A 209 -5.24 15.29 -12.82
CA ILE A 209 -4.41 14.75 -13.91
C ILE A 209 -4.82 13.28 -14.12
N PRO A 210 -5.23 12.87 -15.33
CA PRO A 210 -5.55 11.48 -15.61
C PRO A 210 -4.34 10.56 -15.38
N PHE A 211 -4.52 9.48 -14.63
CA PHE A 211 -3.47 8.51 -14.42
C PHE A 211 -3.96 7.06 -14.38
N ILE A 212 -2.99 6.17 -14.56
CA ILE A 212 -3.10 4.71 -14.37
C ILE A 212 -2.05 4.28 -13.36
N LEU A 213 -2.48 3.51 -12.37
CA LEU A 213 -1.55 2.76 -11.52
C LEU A 213 -1.15 1.47 -12.21
N ALA A 214 0.13 1.19 -12.18
CA ALA A 214 0.70 -0.07 -12.61
C ALA A 214 1.29 -0.76 -11.36
N THR A 215 1.04 -2.05 -11.21
CA THR A 215 1.74 -2.86 -10.20
C THR A 215 2.43 -4.01 -10.89
N SER A 216 3.74 -4.12 -10.72
CA SER A 216 4.56 -5.19 -11.28
C SER A 216 4.35 -6.56 -10.60
N THR A 217 3.18 -6.77 -9.99
CA THR A 217 2.81 -7.94 -9.18
C THR A 217 1.37 -8.40 -9.39
N TYR A 218 1.12 -9.64 -8.98
CA TYR A 218 -0.19 -10.26 -9.02
C TYR A 218 -1.08 -9.84 -7.83
N HIS A 219 -2.37 -9.63 -8.10
CA HIS A 219 -3.37 -9.10 -7.16
C HIS A 219 -3.81 -9.99 -6.00
N HIS A 220 -3.11 -11.09 -5.75
CA HIS A 220 -3.34 -11.92 -4.57
C HIS A 220 -2.10 -12.06 -3.68
N ASP A 221 -1.05 -11.30 -3.97
CA ASP A 221 0.13 -11.21 -3.10
C ASP A 221 -0.21 -10.41 -1.83
N ILE A 222 0.22 -10.93 -0.68
CA ILE A 222 0.08 -10.28 0.62
C ILE A 222 0.70 -8.88 0.63
N LEU A 223 1.75 -8.64 -0.16
CA LEU A 223 2.44 -7.36 -0.21
C LEU A 223 1.75 -6.35 -1.14
N THR A 224 0.97 -6.80 -2.12
CA THR A 224 0.31 -5.92 -3.11
C THR A 224 -1.13 -5.58 -2.73
N GLN A 225 -1.79 -6.44 -1.95
CA GLN A 225 -3.17 -6.22 -1.50
C GLN A 225 -3.43 -4.81 -0.92
N PRO A 226 -2.54 -4.22 -0.07
CA PRO A 226 -2.72 -2.85 0.43
C PRO A 226 -2.92 -1.80 -0.66
N ILE A 227 -2.12 -1.88 -1.73
CA ILE A 227 -2.14 -0.93 -2.85
C ILE A 227 -3.42 -1.08 -3.66
N GLN A 228 -3.88 -2.32 -3.85
CA GLN A 228 -5.09 -2.60 -4.62
C GLN A 228 -6.35 -2.18 -3.91
N ASP A 229 -6.44 -2.51 -2.62
CA ASP A 229 -7.56 -2.08 -1.82
C ASP A 229 -7.60 -0.55 -1.73
N TYR A 230 -6.44 0.11 -1.63
CA TYR A 230 -6.34 1.57 -1.66
C TYR A 230 -6.78 2.17 -2.99
N ALA A 231 -6.27 1.65 -4.10
CA ALA A 231 -6.65 2.10 -5.44
C ALA A 231 -8.15 1.90 -5.70
N SER A 232 -8.69 0.76 -5.30
CA SER A 232 -10.13 0.46 -5.44
C SER A 232 -11.00 1.41 -4.63
N ARG A 233 -10.63 1.72 -3.38
CA ARG A 233 -11.36 2.68 -2.54
C ARG A 233 -11.36 4.10 -3.11
N ASN A 234 -10.32 4.47 -3.84
CA ASN A 234 -10.19 5.78 -4.49
C ASN A 234 -10.69 5.79 -5.96
N GLU A 235 -11.30 4.70 -6.42
CA GLU A 235 -11.79 4.54 -7.81
C GLU A 235 -10.68 4.73 -8.86
N TRP A 236 -9.44 4.43 -8.49
CA TRP A 236 -8.30 4.51 -9.38
C TRP A 236 -8.22 3.28 -10.28
N THR A 237 -7.77 3.50 -11.51
CA THR A 237 -7.54 2.39 -12.45
C THR A 237 -6.18 1.79 -12.17
N LEU A 238 -6.17 0.52 -11.75
CA LEU A 238 -4.97 -0.25 -11.49
C LEU A 238 -4.83 -1.37 -12.52
N VAL A 239 -3.61 -1.54 -13.01
CA VAL A 239 -3.22 -2.51 -14.03
C VAL A 239 -2.14 -3.41 -13.41
N ASP A 240 -2.45 -4.70 -13.22
CA ASP A 240 -1.65 -5.65 -12.44
C ASP A 240 -1.07 -6.79 -13.29
N CYS A 241 0.05 -7.38 -12.88
CA CYS A 241 0.62 -8.50 -13.63
C CYS A 241 -0.34 -9.71 -13.62
N GLY A 242 -0.38 -10.44 -14.73
CA GLY A 242 -1.12 -11.71 -14.79
C GLY A 242 -0.50 -12.77 -13.87
N PRO A 243 -1.26 -13.80 -13.47
CA PRO A 243 -0.73 -14.87 -12.60
C PRO A 243 0.44 -15.60 -13.26
N ASN A 244 1.49 -15.91 -12.49
CA ASN A 244 2.76 -16.54 -12.96
C ASN A 244 3.60 -15.67 -13.90
N LYS A 245 3.28 -14.37 -14.00
CA LYS A 245 4.09 -13.36 -14.70
C LYS A 245 4.70 -12.37 -13.72
N GLU A 246 4.76 -12.75 -12.45
CA GLU A 246 5.33 -11.93 -11.42
C GLU A 246 6.78 -11.64 -11.76
N ASP A 247 7.54 -12.49 -12.46
CA ASP A 247 8.94 -12.24 -12.86
C ASP A 247 9.11 -11.59 -14.25
N ASP A 248 8.05 -11.42 -15.05
CA ASP A 248 8.07 -10.70 -16.34
C ASP A 248 8.00 -9.16 -16.13
N LYS A 249 8.48 -8.70 -14.97
CA LYS A 249 8.28 -7.37 -14.39
C LYS A 249 8.82 -6.27 -15.32
N ALA A 250 8.04 -5.21 -15.48
CA ALA A 250 8.30 -4.07 -16.37
C ALA A 250 8.57 -4.43 -17.85
N SER A 251 7.93 -5.49 -18.36
CA SER A 251 8.00 -5.76 -19.80
C SER A 251 7.30 -4.67 -20.62
N PRO A 252 7.76 -4.39 -21.85
CA PRO A 252 7.08 -3.46 -22.75
C PRO A 252 5.58 -3.76 -22.93
N GLU A 253 5.18 -5.03 -22.91
CA GLU A 253 3.78 -5.45 -23.05
C GLU A 253 2.92 -5.03 -21.85
N PHE A 254 3.50 -5.02 -20.65
CA PHE A 254 2.82 -4.56 -19.45
C PHE A 254 2.58 -3.05 -19.49
N TRP A 255 3.62 -2.30 -19.86
CA TRP A 255 3.57 -0.86 -20.09
C TRP A 255 2.60 -0.47 -21.21
N GLU A 256 2.53 -1.27 -22.28
CA GLU A 256 1.57 -1.08 -23.36
C GLU A 256 0.12 -1.10 -22.85
N ARG A 257 -0.20 -2.07 -21.99
CA ARG A 257 -1.56 -2.19 -21.44
C ARG A 257 -1.91 -0.98 -20.57
N ALA A 258 -0.98 -0.55 -19.71
CA ALA A 258 -1.18 0.64 -18.88
C ALA A 258 -1.37 1.89 -19.75
N PHE A 259 -0.58 2.03 -20.82
CA PHE A 259 -0.70 3.14 -21.78
C PHE A 259 -2.05 3.16 -22.49
N ARG A 260 -2.52 2.01 -22.98
CA ARG A 260 -3.83 1.90 -23.64
C ARG A 260 -4.97 2.30 -22.71
N GLU A 261 -4.90 1.97 -21.42
CA GLU A 261 -5.91 2.44 -20.46
C GLU A 261 -5.80 3.95 -20.22
N LEU A 262 -4.59 4.50 -20.15
CA LEU A 262 -4.39 5.94 -20.03
C LEU A 262 -4.93 6.69 -21.25
N GLU A 263 -4.69 6.20 -22.47
CA GLU A 263 -5.20 6.80 -23.69
C GLU A 263 -6.73 6.89 -23.70
N LYS A 264 -7.43 5.92 -23.10
CA LYS A 264 -8.90 6.00 -22.95
C LYS A 264 -9.32 7.13 -22.03
N LYS A 265 -8.56 7.41 -20.97
CA LYS A 265 -8.83 8.51 -20.03
C LYS A 265 -8.51 9.89 -20.59
N LEU A 266 -7.60 9.95 -21.58
CA LEU A 266 -7.16 11.20 -22.22
C LEU A 266 -8.02 11.61 -23.44
N ARG A 267 -9.07 10.86 -23.76
CA ARG A 267 -10.01 11.14 -24.86
C ARG A 267 -11.26 11.81 -24.33
#